data_AF-A0A927FP08-F1
#
_entry.id   AF-A0A927FP08-F1
#
_cell.length_a   1.000
_cell.length_b   1.000
_cell.length_c   1.000
_cell.angle_alpha   90.00
_cell.angle_beta   90.00
_cell.angle_gamma   90.00
#
_symmetry.space_group_name_H-M   'P 1'
#
loop_
_entity.id
_entity.type
_entity.pdbx_description
1 polymer ?
#
loop_
_entity_poly.entity_id
_entity_poly.type
_entity_poly.pdbx_seq_one_letter_code
_entity_poly.pdbx_strand_id
1 'polypeptide(L)'
;MVTISCSCGSVSTTRRNPLSGLTLRDRVEVIRAAHSVHSGFLALEVDAAWHPSSADPDVSCVVLADLDAVDASEGLTPQEARMVQDLLEVAHVSGRLLARAVDHGPLRVQVAPADDFAGTVTYVVQDGPTTLLEIDEPYDAQLFTDLADATATLGRTAIVQVDGLAGRIGLAAALAGVRRARTSSVA
;
A
#
# COMPACT_ATOMS: atom_id res chain seq x y z
N MET A 1 -20.36 -3.95 -2.03
CA MET A 1 -20.38 -5.44 -1.86
C MET A 1 -18.96 -5.79 -1.48
N VAL A 2 -18.79 -6.42 -0.33
CA VAL A 2 -17.47 -6.58 0.29
C VAL A 2 -16.82 -7.87 -0.21
N THR A 3 -15.57 -7.77 -0.63
CA THR A 3 -14.72 -8.94 -0.93
C THR A 3 -14.04 -9.38 0.35
N ILE A 4 -14.05 -10.68 0.65
CA ILE A 4 -13.30 -11.26 1.75
C ILE A 4 -12.23 -12.17 1.16
N SER A 5 -10.98 -11.92 1.49
CA SER A 5 -9.83 -12.73 1.10
C SER A 5 -9.13 -13.29 2.35
N CYS A 6 -8.44 -14.41 2.18
CA CYS A 6 -7.67 -15.02 3.25
C CYS A 6 -6.28 -15.40 2.72
N SER A 7 -5.26 -15.31 3.58
CA SER A 7 -3.88 -15.69 3.28
C SER A 7 -3.72 -17.15 2.83
N CYS A 8 -4.71 -18.02 3.06
CA CYS A 8 -4.76 -19.38 2.53
C CYS A 8 -5.19 -19.48 1.06
N GLY A 9 -5.51 -18.35 0.42
CA GLY A 9 -5.96 -18.26 -0.97
C GLY A 9 -7.47 -18.37 -1.16
N SER A 10 -8.25 -18.51 -0.08
CA SER A 10 -9.71 -18.52 -0.17
C SER A 10 -10.26 -17.10 -0.35
N VAL A 11 -11.23 -16.95 -1.25
CA VAL A 11 -11.89 -15.66 -1.54
C VAL A 11 -13.41 -15.86 -1.65
N SER A 12 -14.18 -14.92 -1.11
CA SER A 12 -15.63 -14.86 -1.30
C SER A 12 -16.12 -13.41 -1.35
N THR A 13 -17.39 -13.22 -1.67
CA THR A 13 -18.04 -11.91 -1.54
C THR A 13 -19.24 -12.00 -0.62
N THR A 14 -19.55 -10.89 0.05
CA THR A 14 -20.69 -10.83 0.96
C THR A 14 -21.38 -9.47 0.89
N ARG A 15 -22.66 -9.46 1.28
CA ARG A 15 -23.43 -8.24 1.52
C ARG A 15 -23.32 -7.76 2.97
N ARG A 16 -22.73 -8.57 3.85
CA ARG A 16 -22.48 -8.17 5.23
C ARG A 16 -21.36 -7.13 5.23
N ASN A 17 -21.59 -6.01 5.90
CA ASN A 17 -20.59 -4.96 6.03
C ASN A 17 -20.00 -4.99 7.45
N PRO A 18 -18.69 -5.21 7.63
CA PRO A 18 -18.06 -5.29 8.95
C PRO A 18 -18.10 -3.96 9.73
N LEU A 19 -18.31 -2.82 9.05
CA LEU A 19 -18.44 -1.50 9.67
C LEU A 19 -19.90 -1.14 10.01
N SER A 20 -20.86 -1.99 9.65
CA SER A 20 -22.28 -1.74 9.89
C SER A 20 -22.56 -1.63 11.40
N GLY A 21 -23.35 -0.63 11.78
CA GLY A 21 -23.69 -0.36 13.18
C GLY A 21 -22.62 0.36 14.00
N LEU A 22 -21.40 0.54 13.48
CA LEU A 22 -20.36 1.34 14.15
C LEU A 22 -20.65 2.84 14.05
N THR A 23 -20.33 3.57 15.13
CA THR A 23 -20.37 5.04 15.13
C THR A 23 -19.28 5.61 14.21
N LEU A 24 -19.39 6.88 13.79
CA LEU A 24 -18.32 7.53 13.03
C LEU A 24 -16.97 7.44 13.77
N ARG A 25 -16.96 7.64 15.09
CA ARG A 25 -15.74 7.58 15.88
C ARG A 25 -15.08 6.20 15.79
N ASP A 26 -15.86 5.14 15.97
CA ASP A 26 -15.32 3.77 15.92
C ASP A 26 -14.83 3.43 14.52
N ARG A 27 -15.53 3.86 13.47
CA ARG A 27 -15.08 3.68 12.09
C ARG A 27 -13.75 4.38 11.81
N VAL A 28 -13.57 5.61 12.29
CA VAL A 28 -12.31 6.34 12.12
C VAL A 28 -11.16 5.59 12.76
N GLU A 29 -11.35 5.04 13.97
CA GLU A 29 -10.31 4.25 14.64
C GLU A 29 -10.02 2.93 13.90
N VAL A 30 -11.06 2.25 13.42
CA VAL A 30 -10.90 1.03 12.61
C VAL A 30 -10.17 1.31 11.30
N ILE A 31 -10.52 2.38 10.60
CA ILE A 31 -9.87 2.76 9.33
C ILE A 31 -8.40 3.09 9.57
N ARG A 32 -8.07 3.86 10.61
CA ARG A 32 -6.68 4.18 10.96
C ARG A 32 -5.83 2.95 11.30
N ALA A 33 -6.47 1.93 11.87
CA ALA A 33 -5.84 0.66 12.22
C ALA A 33 -5.91 -0.38 11.08
N ALA A 34 -6.54 -0.06 9.95
CA ALA A 34 -6.72 -0.99 8.85
C ALA A 34 -5.38 -1.49 8.31
N HIS A 35 -5.41 -2.70 7.73
CA HIS A 35 -4.24 -3.34 7.13
C HIS A 35 -3.66 -2.44 6.05
N SER A 36 -4.51 -1.89 5.19
CA SER A 36 -4.12 -0.86 4.23
C SER A 36 -5.27 0.06 3.87
N VAL A 37 -4.93 1.28 3.47
CA VAL A 37 -5.83 2.25 2.86
C VAL A 37 -5.10 2.86 1.66
N HIS A 38 -5.76 2.90 0.51
CA HIS A 38 -5.23 3.53 -0.69
C HIS A 38 -6.33 3.82 -1.72
N SER A 39 -6.27 5.02 -2.33
CA SER A 39 -7.12 5.41 -3.45
C SER A 39 -8.63 5.22 -3.21
N GLY A 40 -9.11 5.53 -1.99
CA GLY A 40 -10.52 5.41 -1.63
C GLY A 40 -10.98 3.99 -1.25
N PHE A 41 -10.05 3.03 -1.18
CA PHE A 41 -10.28 1.67 -0.72
C PHE A 41 -9.57 1.40 0.59
N LEU A 42 -10.09 0.46 1.38
CA LEU A 42 -9.45 -0.06 2.57
C LEU A 42 -9.51 -1.60 2.61
N ALA A 43 -8.42 -2.20 3.09
CA ALA A 43 -8.37 -3.60 3.48
C ALA A 43 -8.39 -3.67 5.01
N LEU A 44 -9.45 -4.25 5.56
CA LEU A 44 -9.65 -4.40 7.00
C LEU A 44 -9.36 -5.84 7.42
N GLU A 45 -8.47 -6.02 8.40
CA GLU A 45 -8.34 -7.32 9.06
C GLU A 45 -9.60 -7.61 9.88
N VAL A 46 -10.26 -8.73 9.58
CA VAL A 46 -11.49 -9.17 10.24
C VAL A 46 -11.27 -10.51 10.94
N ASP A 47 -12.13 -10.79 11.91
CA ASP A 47 -12.08 -12.04 12.67
C ASP A 47 -12.26 -13.28 11.76
N ALA A 48 -11.67 -14.40 12.18
CA ALA A 48 -11.76 -15.69 11.50
C ALA A 48 -13.21 -16.16 11.21
N ALA A 49 -14.21 -15.68 11.95
CA ALA A 49 -15.63 -15.93 11.66
C ALA A 49 -16.11 -15.37 10.30
N TRP A 50 -15.32 -14.49 9.67
CA TRP A 50 -15.55 -13.99 8.31
C TRP A 50 -14.89 -14.84 7.23
N HIS A 51 -14.14 -15.88 7.60
CA HIS A 51 -13.38 -16.70 6.66
C HIS A 51 -14.27 -17.23 5.51
N PRO A 52 -13.80 -17.15 4.24
CA PRO A 52 -14.60 -17.55 3.07
C PRO A 52 -15.00 -19.04 3.02
N SER A 53 -14.20 -19.94 3.58
CA SER A 53 -14.44 -21.38 3.53
C SER A 53 -15.22 -21.91 4.73
N SER A 54 -15.97 -22.98 4.53
CA SER A 54 -16.62 -23.76 5.60
C SER A 54 -15.65 -24.64 6.41
N ALA A 55 -14.40 -24.79 5.97
CA ALA A 55 -13.35 -25.41 6.77
C ALA A 55 -12.86 -24.43 7.85
N ASP A 56 -12.52 -24.96 9.02
CA ASP A 56 -11.95 -24.17 10.11
C ASP A 56 -10.67 -23.48 9.61
N PRO A 57 -10.59 -22.14 9.67
CA PRO A 57 -9.37 -21.43 9.32
C PRO A 57 -8.23 -21.83 10.25
N ASP A 58 -7.02 -21.92 9.71
CA ASP A 58 -5.83 -22.02 10.55
C ASP A 58 -5.74 -20.77 11.44
N VAL A 59 -5.27 -20.93 12.67
CA VAL A 59 -5.07 -19.83 13.63
C VAL A 59 -4.10 -18.77 13.12
N SER A 60 -3.29 -19.10 12.11
CA SER A 60 -2.38 -18.15 11.43
C SER A 60 -2.98 -17.49 10.19
N CYS A 61 -4.24 -17.77 9.83
CA CYS A 61 -4.87 -17.15 8.67
C CYS A 61 -5.17 -15.67 8.94
N VAL A 62 -4.70 -14.80 8.04
CA VAL A 62 -5.10 -13.39 8.02
C VAL A 62 -6.30 -13.28 7.07
N VAL A 63 -7.41 -12.73 7.56
CA VAL A 63 -8.64 -12.53 6.77
C VAL A 63 -8.84 -11.04 6.56
N LEU A 64 -8.86 -10.63 5.30
CA LEU A 64 -9.05 -9.23 4.91
C LEU A 64 -10.42 -9.03 4.28
N ALA A 65 -11.08 -7.95 4.66
CA ALA A 65 -12.28 -7.44 4.03
C ALA A 65 -11.94 -6.17 3.25
N ASP A 66 -12.17 -6.20 1.95
CA ASP A 66 -11.94 -5.05 1.07
C ASP A 66 -13.23 -4.26 0.91
N LEU A 67 -13.17 -2.98 1.32
CA LEU A 67 -14.29 -2.05 1.23
C LEU A 67 -13.89 -0.83 0.39
N ASP A 68 -14.83 -0.38 -0.45
CA ASP A 68 -14.74 0.92 -1.08
C ASP A 68 -15.31 2.02 -0.16
N ALA A 69 -15.17 3.27 -0.59
CA ALA A 69 -15.71 4.42 0.15
C ALA A 69 -17.23 4.38 0.37
N VAL A 70 -17.99 3.71 -0.50
CA VAL A 70 -19.45 3.57 -0.37
C VAL A 70 -19.78 2.60 0.76
N ASP A 71 -19.18 1.41 0.72
CA ASP A 71 -19.32 0.39 1.76
C ASP A 71 -18.82 0.95 3.11
N ALA A 72 -17.67 1.65 3.13
CA ALA A 72 -17.11 2.21 4.36
C ALA A 72 -17.99 3.31 5.00
N SER A 73 -18.79 4.01 4.19
CA SER A 73 -19.66 5.12 4.61
C SER A 73 -21.12 4.69 4.85
N GLU A 74 -21.45 3.41 4.66
CA GLU A 74 -22.83 2.93 4.71
C GLU A 74 -23.51 3.27 6.04
N GLY A 75 -24.70 3.88 5.99
CA GLY A 75 -25.49 4.21 7.18
C GLY A 75 -25.06 5.49 7.92
N LEU A 76 -24.01 6.17 7.47
CA LEU A 76 -23.61 7.47 8.00
C LEU A 76 -24.42 8.61 7.39
N THR A 77 -24.47 9.75 8.08
CA THR A 77 -25.01 10.97 7.49
C THR A 77 -24.10 11.48 6.36
N PRO A 78 -24.59 12.32 5.42
CA PRO A 78 -23.76 12.84 4.33
C PRO A 78 -22.54 13.66 4.77
N GLN A 79 -22.54 14.21 5.99
CA GLN A 79 -21.39 14.92 6.54
C GLN A 79 -20.34 13.93 7.06
N GLU A 80 -20.77 12.92 7.81
CA GLU A 80 -19.89 11.88 8.35
C GLU A 80 -19.30 11.00 7.23
N ALA A 81 -20.10 10.69 6.19
CA ALA A 81 -19.63 9.97 5.01
C ALA A 81 -18.48 10.71 4.30
N ARG A 82 -18.56 12.04 4.20
CA ARG A 82 -17.46 12.86 3.65
C ARG A 82 -16.19 12.76 4.49
N MET A 83 -16.32 12.73 5.82
CA MET A 83 -15.16 12.57 6.70
C MET A 83 -14.49 11.20 6.52
N VAL A 84 -15.28 10.14 6.31
CA VAL A 84 -14.75 8.80 5.99
C VAL A 84 -14.06 8.80 4.63
N GLN A 85 -14.68 9.40 3.61
CA GLN A 85 -14.10 9.52 2.27
C GLN A 85 -12.75 10.25 2.31
N ASP A 86 -12.68 11.41 2.98
CA ASP A 86 -11.44 12.18 3.12
C ASP A 86 -10.34 11.37 3.83
N LEU A 87 -10.71 10.51 4.79
CA LEU A 87 -9.77 9.63 5.48
C LEU A 87 -9.22 8.54 4.55
N LEU A 88 -10.04 8.00 3.64
CA LEU A 88 -9.64 6.97 2.69
C LEU A 88 -8.73 7.47 1.55
N GLU A 89 -8.62 8.79 1.39
CA GLU A 89 -7.64 9.42 0.51
C GLU A 89 -6.24 9.48 1.13
N VAL A 90 -6.11 9.21 2.44
CA VAL A 90 -4.83 9.22 3.15
C VAL A 90 -4.24 7.81 3.15
N ALA A 91 -3.34 7.54 2.22
CA ALA A 91 -2.73 6.24 2.08
C ALA A 91 -1.90 5.82 3.30
N HIS A 92 -2.11 4.59 3.78
CA HIS A 92 -1.33 4.00 4.87
C HIS A 92 -1.30 2.48 4.80
N VAL A 93 -0.32 1.86 5.45
CA VAL A 93 -0.23 0.41 5.64
C VAL A 93 0.08 0.11 7.11
N SER A 94 -0.69 -0.77 7.74
CA SER A 94 -0.56 -1.14 9.16
C SER A 94 -0.43 0.09 10.08
N GLY A 95 -1.26 1.10 9.87
CA GLY A 95 -1.26 2.38 10.61
C GLY A 95 -0.10 3.34 10.30
N ARG A 96 0.80 3.00 9.37
CA ARG A 96 1.92 3.86 8.95
C ARG A 96 1.54 4.64 7.69
N LEU A 97 1.50 5.96 7.82
CA LEU A 97 1.22 6.86 6.69
C LEU A 97 2.26 6.69 5.59
N LEU A 98 1.79 6.56 4.35
CA LEU A 98 2.64 6.51 3.18
C LEU A 98 2.97 7.92 2.70
N ALA A 99 4.17 8.07 2.14
CA ALA A 99 4.60 9.33 1.55
C ALA A 99 3.76 9.64 0.29
N ARG A 100 3.48 10.93 0.07
CA ARG A 100 2.85 11.38 -1.18
C ARG A 100 3.80 11.16 -2.36
N ALA A 101 3.23 10.93 -3.54
CA ALA A 101 4.00 10.85 -4.77
C ALA A 101 4.81 12.14 -5.00
N VAL A 102 6.01 11.97 -5.56
CA VAL A 102 6.95 13.06 -5.86
C VAL A 102 7.28 13.05 -7.35
N ASP A 103 7.14 14.20 -7.99
CA ASP A 103 7.46 14.38 -9.41
C ASP A 103 8.83 15.07 -9.59
N HIS A 104 9.65 14.53 -10.49
CA HIS A 104 10.97 15.03 -10.89
C HIS A 104 11.05 15.11 -12.42
N GLY A 105 10.52 16.20 -12.98
CA GLY A 105 10.38 16.35 -14.43
C GLY A 105 9.38 15.32 -14.98
N PRO A 106 9.77 14.45 -15.94
CA PRO A 106 8.88 13.39 -16.44
C PRO A 106 8.81 12.17 -15.52
N LEU A 107 9.67 12.10 -14.49
CA LEU A 107 9.74 10.97 -13.57
C LEU A 107 8.81 11.17 -12.38
N ARG A 108 8.08 10.12 -11.99
CA ARG A 108 7.21 10.11 -10.81
C ARG A 108 7.60 8.97 -9.89
N VAL A 109 7.86 9.28 -8.63
CA VAL A 109 8.15 8.31 -7.56
C VAL A 109 6.92 8.21 -6.68
N GLN A 110 6.44 6.99 -6.46
CA GLN A 110 5.27 6.73 -5.63
C GLN A 110 5.46 5.46 -4.81
N VAL A 111 4.69 5.37 -3.73
CA VAL A 111 4.61 4.20 -2.86
C VAL A 111 3.14 3.95 -2.56
N ALA A 112 2.71 2.71 -2.65
CA ALA A 112 1.36 2.26 -2.36
C ALA A 112 1.40 0.95 -1.57
N PRO A 113 0.35 0.58 -0.82
CA PRO A 113 0.28 -0.75 -0.22
C PRO A 113 0.36 -1.83 -1.30
N ALA A 114 1.12 -2.88 -1.04
CA ALA A 114 1.15 -4.05 -1.90
C ALA A 114 -0.09 -4.92 -1.70
N ASP A 115 -0.43 -5.75 -2.69
CA ASP A 115 -1.53 -6.70 -2.60
C ASP A 115 -1.09 -7.99 -1.90
N ASP A 116 -0.80 -7.87 -0.59
CA ASP A 116 -0.35 -8.97 0.24
C ASP A 116 -0.94 -8.96 1.67
N PHE A 117 -0.63 -10.03 2.41
CA PHE A 117 -1.04 -10.20 3.81
C PHE A 117 0.07 -9.83 4.81
N ALA A 118 1.23 -9.38 4.33
CA ALA A 118 2.38 -9.03 5.17
C ALA A 118 2.45 -7.52 5.48
N GLY A 119 1.63 -6.71 4.80
CA GLY A 119 1.62 -5.26 4.98
C GLY A 119 2.84 -4.62 4.33
N THR A 120 3.30 -5.16 3.21
CA THR A 120 4.38 -4.55 2.43
C THR A 120 3.85 -3.39 1.57
N VAL A 121 4.77 -2.69 0.92
CA VAL A 121 4.45 -1.62 -0.02
C VAL A 121 5.16 -1.85 -1.34
N THR A 122 4.52 -1.42 -2.42
CA THR A 122 5.14 -1.36 -3.75
C THR A 122 5.75 0.03 -3.93
N TYR A 123 7.08 0.08 -4.07
CA TYR A 123 7.80 1.26 -4.52
C TYR A 123 7.79 1.29 -6.05
N VAL A 124 7.34 2.39 -6.65
CA VAL A 124 7.24 2.51 -8.11
C VAL A 124 7.89 3.81 -8.58
N VAL A 125 8.69 3.73 -9.65
CA VAL A 125 9.14 4.89 -10.41
C VAL A 125 8.65 4.78 -11.84
N GLN A 126 7.97 5.82 -12.33
CA GLN A 126 7.41 5.88 -13.68
C GLN A 126 8.03 7.02 -14.49
N ASP A 127 8.09 6.85 -15.81
CA ASP A 127 8.37 7.89 -16.82
C ASP A 127 7.16 7.94 -17.77
N GLY A 128 6.21 8.83 -17.48
CA GLY A 128 4.89 8.83 -18.09
C GLY A 128 4.19 7.47 -17.92
N PRO A 129 3.81 6.76 -19.01
CA PRO A 129 3.16 5.45 -18.93
C PRO A 129 4.14 4.28 -18.70
N THR A 130 5.46 4.54 -18.65
CA THR A 130 6.48 3.48 -18.55
C THR A 130 6.91 3.29 -17.11
N THR A 131 6.74 2.09 -16.55
CA THR A 131 7.34 1.73 -15.27
C THR A 131 8.84 1.46 -15.46
N LEU A 132 9.67 2.13 -14.66
CA LEU A 132 11.13 1.97 -14.66
C LEU A 132 11.62 1.09 -13.50
N LEU A 133 10.89 1.11 -12.38
CA LEU A 133 11.16 0.35 -11.18
C LEU A 133 9.83 0.03 -10.52
N GLU A 134 9.67 -1.23 -10.10
CA GLU A 134 8.51 -1.71 -9.33
C GLU A 134 8.97 -2.85 -8.43
N ILE A 135 8.89 -2.64 -7.10
CA ILE A 135 9.34 -3.64 -6.13
C ILE A 135 8.53 -3.58 -4.84
N ASP A 136 8.17 -4.75 -4.34
CA ASP A 136 7.48 -4.92 -3.06
C ASP A 136 8.51 -5.14 -1.93
N GLU A 137 8.49 -4.25 -0.94
CA GLU A 137 9.34 -4.33 0.25
C GLU A 137 8.63 -3.80 1.49
N PRO A 138 9.09 -4.14 2.71
CA PRO A 138 8.61 -3.49 3.92
C PRO A 138 8.72 -1.97 3.83
N TYR A 139 7.70 -1.25 4.29
CA TYR A 139 7.73 0.21 4.23
C TYR A 139 8.84 0.80 5.10
N ASP A 140 9.71 1.56 4.45
CA ASP A 140 10.69 2.45 5.04
C ASP A 140 10.56 3.86 4.42
N ALA A 141 10.27 4.85 5.28
CA ALA A 141 10.11 6.24 4.88
C ALA A 141 11.44 6.85 4.41
N GLN A 142 12.56 6.48 5.02
CA GLN A 142 13.88 6.94 4.59
C GLN A 142 14.24 6.36 3.23
N LEU A 143 13.88 5.09 2.99
CA LEU A 143 14.09 4.45 1.69
C LEU A 143 13.32 5.16 0.57
N PHE A 144 12.08 5.60 0.85
CA PHE A 144 11.31 6.41 -0.10
C PHE A 144 12.02 7.72 -0.44
N THR A 145 12.48 8.45 0.59
CA THR A 145 13.25 9.69 0.41
C THR A 145 14.51 9.44 -0.40
N ASP A 146 15.26 8.38 -0.09
CA ASP A 146 16.47 8.02 -0.83
C ASP A 146 16.20 7.69 -2.30
N LEU A 147 15.10 7.00 -2.58
CA LEU A 147 14.67 6.70 -3.95
C LEU A 147 14.29 7.98 -4.72
N ALA A 148 13.54 8.88 -4.08
CA ALA A 148 13.18 10.18 -4.65
C ALA A 148 14.44 11.00 -4.98
N ASP A 149 15.35 11.13 -4.03
CA ASP A 149 16.62 11.84 -4.21
C ASP A 149 17.49 11.20 -5.31
N ALA A 150 17.58 9.87 -5.35
CA ALA A 150 18.31 9.17 -6.41
C ALA A 150 17.67 9.40 -7.79
N THR A 151 16.34 9.44 -7.85
CA THR A 151 15.60 9.72 -9.11
C THR A 151 15.88 11.12 -9.60
N ALA A 152 15.83 12.12 -8.71
CA ALA A 152 16.12 13.51 -9.03
C ALA A 152 17.57 13.73 -9.49
N THR A 153 18.53 13.06 -8.84
CA THR A 153 19.97 13.32 -9.04
C THR A 153 20.61 12.45 -10.13
N LEU A 154 20.21 11.19 -10.24
CA LEU A 154 20.85 10.21 -11.12
C LEU A 154 20.06 9.96 -12.42
N GLY A 155 18.77 10.30 -12.43
CA GLY A 155 17.88 10.19 -13.58
C GLY A 155 17.54 8.76 -14.01
N ARG A 156 16.75 8.67 -15.08
CA ARG A 156 16.12 7.45 -15.62
C ARG A 156 17.04 6.23 -15.70
N THR A 157 18.20 6.36 -16.34
CA THR A 157 19.09 5.22 -16.59
C THR A 157 19.59 4.59 -15.29
N ALA A 158 19.78 5.39 -14.24
CA ALA A 158 20.19 4.87 -12.94
C ALA A 158 19.07 4.05 -12.31
N ILE A 159 17.82 4.52 -12.41
CA ILE A 159 16.67 3.84 -11.83
C ILE A 159 16.45 2.48 -12.48
N VAL A 160 16.61 2.36 -13.80
CA VAL A 160 16.57 1.06 -14.50
C VAL A 160 17.68 0.11 -14.00
N GLN A 161 18.87 0.65 -13.67
CA GLN A 161 19.94 -0.17 -13.08
C GLN A 161 19.62 -0.60 -11.65
N VAL A 162 18.97 0.27 -10.86
CA VAL A 162 18.51 -0.07 -9.51
C VAL A 162 17.49 -1.20 -9.60
N ASP A 163 16.49 -1.09 -10.48
CA ASP A 163 15.47 -2.12 -10.71
C ASP A 163 16.10 -3.49 -11.03
N GLY A 164 17.03 -3.54 -11.98
CA GLY A 164 17.73 -4.78 -12.36
C GLY A 164 18.56 -5.43 -11.24
N LEU A 165 18.83 -4.70 -10.15
CA LEU A 165 19.53 -5.21 -8.96
C LEU A 165 18.59 -5.49 -7.78
N ALA A 166 17.55 -4.66 -7.60
CA ALA A 166 16.73 -4.61 -6.41
C ALA A 166 16.09 -5.97 -6.09
N GLY A 167 15.56 -6.68 -7.10
CA GLY A 167 14.96 -8.01 -6.89
C GLY A 167 15.93 -9.10 -6.38
N ARG A 168 17.25 -8.86 -6.37
CA ARG A 168 18.26 -9.81 -5.87
C ARG A 168 18.86 -9.42 -4.53
N ILE A 169 19.02 -8.13 -4.28
CA ILE A 169 19.77 -7.61 -3.11
C ILE A 169 18.97 -6.63 -2.25
N GLY A 170 17.73 -6.34 -2.62
CA GLY A 170 16.89 -5.31 -2.01
C GLY A 170 17.16 -3.91 -2.57
N LEU A 171 16.13 -3.07 -2.54
CA LEU A 171 16.11 -1.71 -3.06
C LEU A 171 17.15 -0.82 -2.39
N ALA A 172 17.27 -0.88 -1.06
CA ALA A 172 18.24 -0.11 -0.30
C ALA A 172 19.69 -0.40 -0.74
N ALA A 173 20.03 -1.68 -0.88
CA ALA A 173 21.37 -2.09 -1.30
C ALA A 173 21.63 -1.76 -2.78
N ALA A 174 20.62 -1.90 -3.64
CA ALA A 174 20.69 -1.52 -5.05
C ALA A 174 20.95 -0.01 -5.24
N LEU A 175 20.20 0.84 -4.52
CA LEU A 175 20.40 2.30 -4.51
C LEU A 175 21.82 2.66 -4.05
N ALA A 176 22.28 2.06 -2.95
CA ALA A 176 23.63 2.29 -2.44
C ALA A 176 24.72 1.81 -3.41
N GLY A 177 24.49 0.71 -4.13
CA GLY A 177 25.40 0.20 -5.16
C GLY A 177 25.54 1.16 -6.34
N VAL A 178 24.42 1.61 -6.91
CA VAL A 178 24.41 2.52 -8.07
C VAL A 178 25.00 3.89 -7.71
N ARG A 179 24.68 4.43 -6.52
CA ARG A 179 25.27 5.69 -6.03
C ARG A 179 26.80 5.61 -5.94
N ARG A 180 27.35 4.52 -5.40
CA ARG A 180 28.80 4.31 -5.28
C ARG A 180 29.51 4.18 -6.62
N ALA A 181 28.96 3.38 -7.54
CA ALA A 181 29.58 3.16 -8.85
C ALA A 181 29.73 4.46 -9.67
N ARG A 182 28.79 5.40 -9.50
CA ARG A 182 28.82 6.68 -10.22
C ARG A 182 29.70 7.73 -9.57
N THR A 183 29.80 7.75 -8.23
CA THR A 183 30.73 8.64 -7.52
C THR A 183 32.19 8.30 -7.81
N SER A 184 32.53 7.02 -8.01
CA SER A 184 33.90 6.61 -8.39
C SER A 184 34.32 6.99 -9.82
N SER A 185 33.40 7.36 -10.71
CA SER A 185 33.76 7.72 -12.10
C SER A 185 34.02 9.22 -12.33
N VAL A 186 33.88 10.05 -11.28
CA VAL A 186 34.07 11.52 -11.33
C VAL A 186 35.38 11.95 -10.65
N ALA A 187 36.26 11.01 -10.27
CA ALA A 187 37.60 11.24 -9.74
C ALA A 187 38.66 10.71 -10.72
#